data_AF-A0A7X8QTN1-F1
#
_entry.id   AF-A0A7X8QTN1-F1
#
_cell.length_a   1.000
_cell.length_b   1.000
_cell.length_c   1.000
_cell.angle_alpha   90.00
_cell.angle_beta   90.00
_cell.angle_gamma   90.00
#
_symmetry.space_group_name_H-M   'P 1'
#
loop_
_entity.id
_entity.type
_entity.pdbx_description
1 polymer ?
#
loop_
_entity_poly.entity_id
_entity_poly.type
_entity_poly.pdbx_seq_one_letter_code
_entity_poly.pdbx_strand_id
1 'polypeptide(L)'
;MSVYYEQPILLPSGSDTITGYLYAPDRPVRTLLILPPLVEERKACHRFLHDLARSLAAAGILSLRIDYRGTADSGGTFSSFSCNDWQADATIAFNWLANHTPHLTPAILGIRIGATIASLLPPPCSARFLIEPLSGTDFTRQLLQRHQINQMLAYGKAQITRAEIEAGWKNGATADLDGYAVTAKLATDLTNLNYKPWHEPGCVITTGTTKATTSQNDTPNAAHIPLRLPAFWNAVGHVDLSLLTSTLTDSIFKYHPATTTPKPLSPPPPIVATPIGSPLAITAPNGTISAWLDPPPTTTPQARILFVHGWSGDRTGPHRMFTTFGRQLAQQGILSLRIDLSGRGESKGDPNTATIADMTADTVTALDWLRQHHPHHGPLIVVAICSGCKVAISAAAGASDVDALVLWSAESMGSLRSEATGRRKTAAALKSYARKLCRRETWQKILTGRVRSSMVARAIVGHETRSACEAVAEDTTLNIFRNFPGRLLFLFGGSDPDAPGSSTAYESYCRRHKIDCTLHTIPHAGHSFYNTTWESSLLNLSTNFINTVVAAAKQKEQS
;
A
#
# COMPACT_ATOMS: atom_id res chain seq x y z
N MET A 1 1.49 -30.63 -5.03
CA MET A 1 2.18 -29.59 -5.83
C MET A 1 1.19 -28.46 -6.06
N SER A 2 1.64 -27.20 -6.07
CA SER A 2 0.76 -26.06 -6.38
C SER A 2 0.14 -26.27 -7.76
N VAL A 3 -1.18 -26.09 -7.88
CA VAL A 3 -1.94 -26.26 -9.14
C VAL A 3 -1.77 -25.04 -10.07
N TYR A 4 -1.03 -24.03 -9.61
CA TYR A 4 -0.74 -22.79 -10.32
C TYR A 4 0.59 -22.18 -9.84
N TYR A 5 1.15 -21.26 -10.63
CA TYR A 5 2.31 -20.47 -10.24
C TYR A 5 1.96 -18.97 -10.16
N GLU A 6 2.77 -18.25 -9.39
CA GLU A 6 2.69 -16.79 -9.23
C GLU A 6 3.98 -16.19 -9.76
N GLN A 7 3.87 -15.26 -10.71
CA GLN A 7 5.04 -14.65 -11.31
C GLN A 7 4.80 -13.16 -11.56
N PRO A 8 5.63 -12.28 -11.00
CA PRO A 8 5.61 -10.89 -11.39
C PRO A 8 6.14 -10.74 -12.82
N ILE A 9 5.61 -9.76 -13.55
CA ILE A 9 6.01 -9.41 -14.92
C ILE A 9 6.20 -7.90 -15.02
N LEU A 10 7.06 -7.46 -15.94
CA LEU A 10 7.23 -6.06 -16.30
C LEU A 10 6.79 -5.86 -17.75
N LEU A 11 5.87 -4.94 -17.97
CA LEU A 11 5.35 -4.62 -19.30
C LEU A 11 5.84 -3.24 -19.73
N PRO A 12 6.54 -3.10 -20.86
CA PRO A 12 6.91 -1.79 -21.39
C PRO A 12 5.68 -0.93 -21.69
N SER A 13 5.69 0.33 -21.28
CA SER A 13 4.65 1.32 -21.57
C SER A 13 5.27 2.71 -21.78
N GLY A 14 5.51 3.04 -23.05
CA GLY A 14 6.28 4.23 -23.42
C GLY A 14 7.74 4.12 -22.95
N SER A 15 8.25 5.16 -22.28
CA SER A 15 9.58 5.18 -21.65
C SER A 15 9.63 4.52 -20.27
N ASP A 16 8.49 4.08 -19.76
CA ASP A 16 8.32 3.52 -18.43
C ASP A 16 7.80 2.08 -18.51
N THR A 17 7.53 1.49 -17.35
CA THR A 17 7.12 0.11 -17.20
C THR A 17 5.93 -0.02 -16.27
N ILE A 18 5.06 -0.98 -16.56
CA ILE A 18 3.95 -1.39 -15.71
C ILE A 18 4.37 -2.68 -15.02
N THR A 19 4.23 -2.72 -13.70
CA THR A 19 4.39 -3.95 -12.94
C THR A 19 3.09 -4.74 -12.97
N GLY A 20 3.17 -6.01 -13.35
CA GLY A 20 2.07 -6.97 -13.34
C GLY A 20 2.38 -8.18 -12.46
N TYR A 21 1.33 -8.87 -12.03
CA TYR A 21 1.38 -10.11 -11.26
C TYR A 21 0.48 -11.12 -11.92
N LEU A 22 1.10 -12.17 -12.46
CA LEU A 22 0.44 -13.28 -13.14
C LEU A 22 0.19 -14.41 -12.14
N TYR A 23 -1.05 -14.87 -12.07
CA TYR A 23 -1.49 -16.03 -11.30
C TYR A 23 -2.02 -17.03 -12.30
N ALA A 24 -1.23 -18.07 -12.59
CA ALA A 24 -1.44 -18.91 -13.76
C ALA A 24 -1.52 -20.39 -13.39
N PRO A 25 -2.68 -21.04 -13.57
CA PRO A 25 -2.76 -22.50 -13.53
C PRO A 25 -2.02 -23.10 -14.74
N ASP A 26 -1.56 -24.35 -14.61
CA ASP A 26 -0.82 -25.04 -15.68
C ASP A 26 -1.62 -25.14 -16.99
N ARG A 27 -2.95 -25.19 -16.88
CA ARG A 27 -3.89 -25.33 -18.00
C ARG A 27 -5.10 -24.40 -17.80
N PRO A 28 -4.96 -23.10 -18.12
CA PRO A 28 -6.05 -22.15 -17.92
C PRO A 28 -7.23 -22.43 -18.85
N VAL A 29 -8.44 -22.29 -18.32
CA VAL A 29 -9.68 -22.38 -19.11
C VAL A 29 -10.33 -21.02 -19.36
N ARG A 30 -9.86 -20.00 -18.64
CA ARG A 30 -10.35 -18.62 -18.58
C ARG A 30 -9.18 -17.68 -18.32
N THR A 31 -9.29 -16.43 -18.76
CA THR A 31 -8.30 -15.38 -18.50
C THR A 31 -8.98 -14.10 -18.02
N LEU A 32 -8.38 -13.42 -17.04
CA LEU A 32 -8.93 -12.22 -16.43
C LEU A 32 -7.85 -11.15 -16.24
N LEU A 33 -8.06 -9.96 -16.79
CA LEU A 33 -7.29 -8.76 -16.44
C LEU A 33 -7.93 -8.08 -15.23
N ILE A 34 -7.15 -7.79 -14.19
CA ILE A 34 -7.60 -7.14 -12.95
C ILE A 34 -7.00 -5.74 -12.87
N LEU A 35 -7.87 -4.73 -12.92
CA LEU A 35 -7.53 -3.31 -12.87
C LEU A 35 -7.77 -2.74 -11.45
N PRO A 36 -6.71 -2.31 -10.74
CA PRO A 36 -6.82 -1.84 -9.37
C PRO A 36 -7.45 -0.43 -9.30
N PRO A 37 -7.85 0.02 -8.10
CA PRO A 37 -8.16 1.42 -7.89
C PRO A 37 -6.87 2.24 -7.77
N LEU A 38 -6.99 3.54 -7.50
CA LEU A 38 -5.84 4.45 -7.37
C LEU A 38 -5.63 4.92 -5.92
N VAL A 39 -4.48 5.55 -5.69
CA VAL A 39 -4.12 6.20 -4.43
C VAL A 39 -4.30 5.29 -3.20
N GLU A 40 -4.72 5.82 -2.05
CA GLU A 40 -5.00 5.04 -0.85
C GLU A 40 -6.04 3.92 -1.03
N GLU A 41 -6.97 4.04 -1.99
CA GLU A 41 -7.91 2.95 -2.29
C GLU A 41 -7.16 1.71 -2.81
N ARG A 42 -6.07 1.90 -3.58
CA ARG A 42 -5.20 0.81 -4.07
C ARG A 42 -4.62 0.01 -2.92
N LYS A 43 -4.00 0.68 -1.96
CA LYS A 43 -3.40 0.05 -0.78
C LYS A 43 -4.44 -0.78 -0.01
N ALA A 44 -5.62 -0.22 0.22
CA ALA A 44 -6.70 -0.92 0.92
C ALA A 44 -7.24 -2.14 0.16
N CYS A 45 -7.27 -2.09 -1.17
CA CYS A 45 -7.74 -3.21 -2.00
C CYS A 45 -6.64 -4.23 -2.34
N HIS A 46 -5.38 -3.91 -2.12
CA HIS A 46 -4.24 -4.67 -2.65
C HIS A 46 -4.26 -6.13 -2.20
N ARG A 47 -4.39 -6.38 -0.88
CA ARG A 47 -4.43 -7.73 -0.34
C ARG A 47 -5.64 -8.53 -0.84
N PHE A 48 -6.80 -7.89 -0.91
CA PHE A 48 -8.01 -8.52 -1.45
C PHE A 48 -7.81 -8.97 -2.91
N LEU A 49 -7.26 -8.11 -3.76
CA LEU A 49 -7.04 -8.45 -5.17
C LEU A 49 -6.02 -9.58 -5.32
N HIS A 50 -5.01 -9.62 -4.47
CA HIS A 50 -4.03 -10.69 -4.40
C HIS A 50 -4.66 -12.04 -4.02
N ASP A 51 -5.42 -12.09 -2.92
CA ASP A 51 -6.09 -13.30 -2.44
C ASP A 51 -7.19 -13.78 -3.41
N LEU A 52 -7.90 -12.84 -4.04
CA LEU A 52 -8.84 -13.14 -5.13
C LEU A 52 -8.12 -13.82 -6.29
N ALA A 53 -7.01 -13.26 -6.78
CA ALA A 53 -6.28 -13.82 -7.90
C ALA A 53 -5.74 -15.23 -7.62
N ARG A 54 -5.23 -15.49 -6.40
CA ARG A 54 -4.87 -16.85 -5.94
C ARG A 54 -6.07 -17.81 -5.97
N SER A 55 -7.21 -17.37 -5.44
CA SER A 55 -8.44 -18.17 -5.42
C SER A 55 -8.94 -18.50 -6.84
N LEU A 56 -8.85 -17.54 -7.77
CA LEU A 56 -9.21 -17.71 -9.17
C LEU A 56 -8.23 -18.65 -9.90
N ALA A 57 -6.93 -18.56 -9.62
CA ALA A 57 -5.92 -19.46 -10.20
C ALA A 57 -6.13 -20.91 -9.74
N ALA A 58 -6.44 -21.12 -8.46
CA ALA A 58 -6.83 -22.44 -7.94
C ALA A 58 -8.11 -22.98 -8.61
N ALA A 59 -8.97 -22.10 -9.13
CA ALA A 59 -10.19 -22.44 -9.86
C ALA A 59 -9.99 -22.55 -11.39
N GLY A 60 -8.74 -22.55 -11.88
CA GLY A 60 -8.42 -22.72 -13.31
C GLY A 60 -8.50 -21.43 -14.14
N ILE A 61 -8.53 -20.26 -13.50
CA ILE A 61 -8.60 -18.95 -14.16
C ILE A 61 -7.23 -18.29 -14.08
N LEU A 62 -6.60 -18.06 -15.22
CA LEU A 62 -5.39 -17.23 -15.27
C LEU A 62 -5.77 -15.77 -15.02
N SER A 63 -5.14 -15.14 -14.04
CA SER A 63 -5.39 -13.73 -13.71
C SER A 63 -4.12 -12.90 -13.87
N LEU A 64 -4.21 -11.75 -14.53
CA LEU A 64 -3.17 -10.73 -14.56
C LEU A 64 -3.65 -9.50 -13.79
N ARG A 65 -3.03 -9.22 -12.65
CA ARG A 65 -3.20 -7.94 -11.94
C ARG A 65 -2.10 -6.98 -12.37
N ILE A 66 -2.42 -5.71 -12.55
CA ILE A 66 -1.41 -4.67 -12.82
C ILE A 66 -1.42 -3.60 -11.75
N ASP A 67 -0.34 -2.81 -11.70
CA ASP A 67 -0.30 -1.50 -11.06
C ASP A 67 0.04 -0.45 -12.14
N TYR A 68 -0.71 0.64 -12.24
CA TYR A 68 -0.52 1.65 -13.28
C TYR A 68 0.83 2.38 -13.15
N ARG A 69 1.34 2.96 -14.25
CA ARG A 69 2.51 3.85 -14.16
C ARG A 69 2.26 4.99 -13.16
N GLY A 70 3.29 5.35 -12.41
CA GLY A 70 3.24 6.31 -11.31
C GLY A 70 2.67 5.76 -10.00
N THR A 71 2.29 4.48 -9.95
CA THR A 71 1.72 3.82 -8.77
C THR A 71 2.55 2.61 -8.35
N ALA A 72 2.49 2.24 -7.07
CA ALA A 72 3.15 1.06 -6.53
C ALA A 72 4.62 0.88 -6.99
N ASP A 73 4.99 -0.30 -7.45
CA ASP A 73 6.32 -0.61 -8.00
C ASP A 73 6.46 -0.27 -9.50
N SER A 74 5.44 0.24 -10.18
CA SER A 74 5.53 0.60 -11.62
C SER A 74 6.47 1.81 -11.84
N GLY A 75 6.85 2.08 -13.08
CA GLY A 75 7.73 3.19 -13.47
C GLY A 75 7.13 4.58 -13.28
N GLY A 76 7.95 5.62 -13.42
CA GLY A 76 7.58 7.04 -13.38
C GLY A 76 7.03 7.56 -12.04
N THR A 77 6.65 8.84 -12.00
CA THR A 77 6.04 9.52 -10.83
C THR A 77 4.54 9.75 -11.06
N PHE A 78 3.75 9.84 -9.98
CA PHE A 78 2.29 9.96 -10.11
C PHE A 78 1.84 11.19 -10.92
N SER A 79 2.55 12.32 -10.77
CA SER A 79 2.24 13.57 -11.49
C SER A 79 2.53 13.52 -12.99
N SER A 80 3.31 12.54 -13.46
CA SER A 80 3.63 12.37 -14.88
C SER A 80 2.51 11.73 -15.69
N PHE A 81 1.49 11.15 -15.04
CA PHE A 81 0.46 10.36 -15.71
C PHE A 81 -0.94 10.91 -15.49
N SER A 82 -1.81 10.57 -16.42
CA SER A 82 -3.20 10.96 -16.47
C SER A 82 -4.13 9.77 -16.72
N CYS A 83 -5.45 10.00 -16.73
CA CYS A 83 -6.42 8.91 -16.97
C CYS A 83 -6.21 8.23 -18.34
N ASN A 84 -5.79 8.99 -19.35
CA ASN A 84 -5.51 8.45 -20.69
C ASN A 84 -4.30 7.52 -20.67
N ASP A 85 -3.27 7.87 -19.89
CA ASP A 85 -2.08 7.03 -19.72
C ASP A 85 -2.42 5.72 -19.03
N TRP A 86 -3.29 5.74 -18.02
CA TRP A 86 -3.74 4.54 -17.32
C TRP A 86 -4.68 3.67 -18.18
N GLN A 87 -5.47 4.27 -19.07
CA GLN A 87 -6.22 3.52 -20.07
C GLN A 87 -5.28 2.84 -21.09
N ALA A 88 -4.22 3.54 -21.52
CA ALA A 88 -3.19 2.96 -22.38
C ALA A 88 -2.47 1.80 -21.67
N ASP A 89 -2.13 1.97 -20.39
CA ASP A 89 -1.53 0.92 -19.57
C ASP A 89 -2.42 -0.33 -19.47
N ALA A 90 -3.71 -0.12 -19.22
CA ALA A 90 -4.69 -1.21 -19.20
C ALA A 90 -4.81 -1.92 -20.56
N THR A 91 -4.71 -1.17 -21.66
CA THR A 91 -4.76 -1.71 -23.02
C THR A 91 -3.51 -2.55 -23.32
N ILE A 92 -2.33 -2.09 -22.91
CA ILE A 92 -1.07 -2.83 -23.03
C ILE A 92 -1.15 -4.16 -22.27
N ALA A 93 -1.62 -4.12 -21.02
CA ALA A 93 -1.80 -5.31 -20.20
C ALA A 93 -2.82 -6.29 -20.78
N PHE A 94 -3.94 -5.78 -21.31
CA PHE A 94 -4.95 -6.57 -21.99
C PHE A 94 -4.36 -7.30 -23.22
N ASN A 95 -3.66 -6.56 -24.09
CA ASN A 95 -3.05 -7.11 -25.29
C ASN A 95 -1.95 -8.12 -24.96
N TRP A 96 -1.13 -7.83 -23.94
CA TRP A 96 -0.15 -8.79 -23.46
C TRP A 96 -0.81 -10.10 -23.00
N LEU A 97 -1.90 -10.00 -22.22
CA LEU A 97 -2.63 -11.16 -21.74
C LEU A 97 -3.25 -11.97 -22.89
N ALA A 98 -3.91 -11.29 -23.84
CA ALA A 98 -4.48 -11.92 -25.03
C ALA A 98 -3.41 -12.62 -25.88
N ASN A 99 -2.23 -12.01 -26.05
CA ASN A 99 -1.12 -12.59 -26.79
C ASN A 99 -0.46 -13.76 -26.05
N HIS A 100 -0.43 -13.72 -24.72
CA HIS A 100 0.09 -14.80 -23.88
C HIS A 100 -0.84 -16.02 -23.90
N THR A 101 -2.14 -15.81 -24.10
CA THR A 101 -3.16 -16.88 -24.23
C THR A 101 -4.01 -16.70 -25.49
N PRO A 102 -3.47 -16.94 -26.70
CA PRO A 102 -4.16 -16.63 -27.96
C PRO A 102 -5.43 -17.48 -28.22
N HIS A 103 -5.64 -18.52 -27.39
CA HIS A 103 -6.81 -19.39 -27.43
C HIS A 103 -7.90 -18.99 -26.42
N LEU A 104 -7.65 -17.97 -25.59
CA LEU A 104 -8.57 -17.46 -24.57
C LEU A 104 -8.80 -15.96 -24.79
N THR A 105 -10.05 -15.53 -24.93
CA THR A 105 -10.39 -14.10 -24.96
C THR A 105 -10.49 -13.58 -23.52
N PRO A 106 -9.66 -12.61 -23.09
CA PRO A 106 -9.67 -12.16 -21.71
C PRO A 106 -10.97 -11.48 -21.31
N ALA A 107 -11.41 -11.76 -20.08
CA ALA A 107 -12.39 -10.93 -19.37
C ALA A 107 -11.67 -9.81 -18.61
N ILE A 108 -12.41 -8.81 -18.17
CA ILE A 108 -11.85 -7.67 -17.42
C ILE A 108 -12.60 -7.50 -16.10
N LEU A 109 -11.86 -7.41 -15.00
CA LEU A 109 -12.34 -7.02 -13.69
C LEU A 109 -11.74 -5.66 -13.33
N GLY A 110 -12.57 -4.69 -12.96
CA GLY A 110 -12.10 -3.43 -12.42
C GLY A 110 -12.80 -3.05 -11.13
N ILE A 111 -12.10 -2.32 -10.27
CA ILE A 111 -12.62 -1.83 -9.00
C ILE A 111 -12.48 -0.30 -8.91
N ARG A 112 -13.55 0.39 -8.47
CA ARG A 112 -13.61 1.85 -8.34
C ARG A 112 -13.24 2.55 -9.64
N ILE A 113 -12.23 3.42 -9.63
CA ILE A 113 -11.73 4.08 -10.84
C ILE A 113 -11.17 3.09 -11.86
N GLY A 114 -10.62 1.95 -11.40
CA GLY A 114 -10.24 0.83 -12.25
C GLY A 114 -11.44 0.16 -12.93
N ALA A 115 -12.62 0.18 -12.31
CA ALA A 115 -13.87 -0.28 -12.93
C ALA A 115 -14.32 0.67 -14.05
N THR A 116 -14.13 1.98 -13.85
CA THR A 116 -14.40 2.98 -14.88
C THR A 116 -13.44 2.82 -16.05
N ILE A 117 -12.14 2.63 -15.80
CA ILE A 117 -11.15 2.32 -16.86
C ILE A 117 -11.50 0.99 -17.56
N ALA A 118 -11.89 -0.04 -16.80
CA ALA A 118 -12.35 -1.32 -17.35
C ALA A 118 -13.52 -1.16 -18.32
N SER A 119 -14.45 -0.24 -18.07
CA SER A 119 -15.58 0.02 -18.99
C SER A 119 -15.17 0.69 -20.31
N LEU A 120 -13.98 1.31 -20.34
CA LEU A 120 -13.47 2.06 -21.49
C LEU A 120 -12.54 1.26 -22.40
N LEU A 121 -12.13 0.06 -21.98
CA LEU A 121 -11.27 -0.82 -22.79
C LEU A 121 -12.02 -1.34 -24.03
N PRO A 122 -11.45 -1.29 -25.24
CA PRO A 122 -12.14 -1.71 -26.46
C PRO A 122 -12.32 -3.24 -26.54
N PRO A 123 -13.33 -3.73 -27.27
CA PRO A 123 -13.49 -5.16 -27.59
C PRO A 123 -12.39 -5.67 -28.55
N PRO A 124 -12.22 -7.01 -28.69
CA PRO A 124 -13.01 -8.07 -28.07
C PRO A 124 -12.53 -8.43 -26.67
N CYS A 125 -13.42 -8.33 -25.67
CA CYS A 125 -13.28 -9.01 -24.38
C CYS A 125 -14.42 -10.02 -24.21
N SER A 126 -14.28 -11.02 -23.35
CA SER A 126 -15.29 -12.07 -23.20
C SER A 126 -16.37 -11.73 -22.17
N ALA A 127 -16.02 -10.97 -21.14
CA ALA A 127 -16.93 -10.50 -20.09
C ALA A 127 -16.34 -9.30 -19.33
N ARG A 128 -17.19 -8.53 -18.64
CA ARG A 128 -16.76 -7.42 -17.76
C ARG A 128 -17.38 -7.50 -16.36
N PHE A 129 -16.54 -7.33 -15.36
CA PHE A 129 -16.91 -7.35 -13.94
C PHE A 129 -16.49 -6.04 -13.31
N LEU A 130 -17.44 -5.27 -12.80
CA LEU A 130 -17.17 -3.96 -12.19
C LEU A 130 -17.51 -4.01 -10.71
N ILE A 131 -16.61 -3.55 -9.84
CA ILE A 131 -16.86 -3.39 -8.41
C ILE A 131 -16.87 -1.89 -8.11
N GLU A 132 -18.01 -1.39 -7.62
CA GLU A 132 -18.16 -0.01 -7.16
C GLU A 132 -17.68 1.06 -8.15
N PRO A 133 -18.10 0.99 -9.44
CA PRO A 133 -17.66 1.95 -10.45
C PRO A 133 -18.02 3.39 -10.05
N LEU A 134 -17.13 4.32 -10.39
CA LEU A 134 -17.22 5.71 -9.96
C LEU A 134 -16.82 6.66 -11.08
N SER A 135 -17.59 7.74 -11.27
CA SER A 135 -17.17 8.83 -12.16
C SER A 135 -15.87 9.48 -11.64
N GLY A 136 -15.04 10.00 -12.54
CA GLY A 136 -13.84 10.72 -12.10
C GLY A 136 -14.16 12.04 -11.39
N THR A 137 -15.33 12.64 -11.62
CA THR A 137 -15.85 13.76 -10.81
C THR A 137 -16.10 13.35 -9.36
N ASP A 138 -16.77 12.20 -9.14
CA ASP A 138 -17.00 11.70 -7.78
C ASP A 138 -15.71 11.23 -7.11
N PHE A 139 -14.78 10.66 -7.87
CA PHE A 139 -13.44 10.31 -7.39
C PHE A 139 -12.72 11.56 -6.88
N THR A 140 -12.61 12.60 -7.71
CA THR A 140 -11.99 13.89 -7.37
C THR A 140 -12.65 14.50 -6.13
N ARG A 141 -13.97 14.48 -6.06
CA ARG A 141 -14.71 14.97 -4.88
C ARG A 141 -14.35 14.19 -3.62
N GLN A 142 -14.24 12.85 -3.69
CA GLN A 142 -13.85 12.03 -2.54
C GLN A 142 -12.39 12.28 -2.12
N LEU A 143 -11.47 12.48 -3.06
CA LEU A 143 -10.08 12.86 -2.76
C LEU A 143 -10.00 14.21 -2.04
N LEU A 144 -10.70 15.23 -2.55
CA LEU A 144 -10.74 16.57 -1.93
C LEU A 144 -11.35 16.52 -0.53
N GLN A 145 -12.39 15.71 -0.33
CA GLN A 145 -13.00 15.51 1.00
C GLN A 145 -12.03 14.86 1.98
N ARG A 146 -11.31 13.81 1.54
CA ARG A 146 -10.28 13.16 2.36
C ARG A 146 -9.17 14.14 2.73
N HIS A 147 -8.67 14.88 1.74
CA HIS A 147 -7.64 15.88 1.94
C HIS A 147 -8.06 16.96 2.94
N GLN A 148 -9.29 17.47 2.82
CA GLN A 148 -9.82 18.45 3.77
C GLN A 148 -9.89 17.88 5.20
N ILE A 149 -10.30 16.62 5.37
CA ILE A 149 -10.30 15.96 6.69
C ILE A 149 -8.88 15.89 7.25
N ASN A 150 -7.90 15.49 6.44
CA ASN A 150 -6.50 15.40 6.86
C ASN A 150 -5.93 16.77 7.26
N GLN A 151 -6.22 17.83 6.50
CA GLN A 151 -5.83 19.19 6.88
C GLN A 151 -6.48 19.64 8.20
N MET A 152 -7.76 19.33 8.40
CA MET A 152 -8.46 19.64 9.66
C MET A 152 -7.87 18.90 10.86
N LEU A 153 -7.34 17.69 10.66
CA LEU A 153 -6.64 16.92 11.68
C LEU A 153 -5.25 17.53 11.96
N ALA A 154 -4.50 17.86 10.91
CA ALA A 154 -3.13 18.35 11.02
C ALA A 154 -3.01 19.80 11.52
N TYR A 155 -3.92 20.68 11.11
CA TYR A 155 -3.82 22.12 11.36
C TYR A 155 -5.01 22.70 12.15
N GLY A 156 -6.03 21.89 12.43
CA GLY A 156 -7.27 22.36 13.07
C GLY A 156 -8.19 23.18 12.16
N LYS A 157 -7.73 23.56 10.97
CA LYS A 157 -8.48 24.24 9.91
C LYS A 157 -8.00 23.77 8.53
N ALA A 158 -8.85 23.90 7.50
CA ALA A 158 -8.39 23.75 6.13
C ALA A 158 -7.42 24.91 5.81
N GLN A 159 -6.26 24.59 5.24
CA GLN A 159 -5.27 25.57 4.80
C GLN A 159 -5.63 26.14 3.43
N ILE A 160 -6.21 25.31 2.57
CA ILE A 160 -6.65 25.67 1.23
C ILE A 160 -8.05 25.09 1.04
N THR A 161 -8.96 25.91 0.52
CA THR A 161 -10.33 25.49 0.23
C THR A 161 -10.39 24.67 -1.07
N ARG A 162 -11.46 23.89 -1.21
CA ARG A 162 -11.75 23.18 -2.46
C ARG A 162 -11.80 24.13 -3.67
N ALA A 163 -12.41 25.30 -3.51
CA ALA A 163 -12.56 26.28 -4.59
C ALA A 163 -11.20 26.84 -5.03
N GLU A 164 -10.27 27.07 -4.10
CA GLU A 164 -8.91 27.51 -4.42
C GLU A 164 -8.11 26.43 -5.14
N ILE A 165 -8.24 25.15 -4.73
CA ILE A 165 -7.61 24.02 -5.44
C ILE A 165 -8.14 23.93 -6.88
N GLU A 166 -9.46 23.97 -7.06
CA GLU A 166 -10.11 23.91 -8.37
C GLU A 166 -9.75 25.12 -9.26
N ALA A 167 -9.63 26.31 -8.68
CA ALA A 167 -9.14 27.50 -9.38
C ALA A 167 -7.67 27.36 -9.79
N GLY A 168 -6.84 26.79 -8.90
CA GLY A 168 -5.44 26.45 -9.19
C GLY A 168 -5.31 25.54 -10.42
N TRP A 169 -6.09 24.45 -10.47
CA TRP A 169 -6.10 23.56 -11.64
C TRP A 169 -6.51 24.26 -12.94
N LYS A 170 -7.51 25.15 -12.90
CA LYS A 170 -7.89 25.97 -14.07
C LYS A 170 -6.75 26.86 -14.57
N ASN A 171 -5.84 27.26 -13.68
CA ASN A 171 -4.66 28.06 -14.00
C ASN A 171 -3.39 27.22 -14.24
N GLY A 172 -3.51 25.91 -14.42
CA GLY A 172 -2.38 25.03 -14.72
C GLY A 172 -1.57 24.57 -13.49
N ALA A 173 -2.00 24.90 -12.27
CA ALA A 173 -1.29 24.51 -11.06
C ALA A 173 -1.43 23.00 -10.77
N THR A 174 -0.52 22.50 -9.91
CA THR A 174 -0.60 21.15 -9.33
C THR A 174 -0.99 21.25 -7.87
N ALA A 175 -1.90 20.41 -7.43
CA ALA A 175 -2.33 20.33 -6.03
C ALA A 175 -1.83 19.05 -5.38
N ASP A 176 -1.30 19.14 -4.18
CA ASP A 176 -0.98 17.97 -3.36
C ASP A 176 -2.23 17.50 -2.62
N LEU A 177 -2.73 16.32 -3.00
CA LEU A 177 -3.82 15.65 -2.32
C LEU A 177 -3.27 14.45 -1.54
N ASP A 178 -2.75 14.71 -0.34
CA ASP A 178 -2.28 13.70 0.63
C ASP A 178 -1.06 12.89 0.13
N GLY A 179 -0.06 13.55 -0.44
CA GLY A 179 1.14 12.92 -1.02
C GLY A 179 1.00 12.62 -2.53
N TYR A 180 -0.18 12.87 -3.11
CA TYR A 180 -0.42 12.68 -4.54
C TYR A 180 -0.50 14.02 -5.25
N ALA A 181 0.51 14.31 -6.07
CA ALA A 181 0.56 15.52 -6.89
C ALA A 181 -0.42 15.44 -8.07
N VAL A 182 -1.61 16.00 -7.90
CA VAL A 182 -2.68 16.07 -8.90
C VAL A 182 -2.50 17.30 -9.78
N THR A 183 -2.03 17.09 -11.00
CA THR A 183 -1.80 18.14 -12.00
C THR A 183 -3.13 18.65 -12.59
N ALA A 184 -3.12 19.86 -13.15
CA ALA A 184 -4.25 20.42 -13.89
C ALA A 184 -4.73 19.49 -15.02
N LYS A 185 -3.79 18.82 -15.71
CA LYS A 185 -4.10 17.81 -16.73
C LYS A 185 -4.86 16.63 -16.14
N LEU A 186 -4.35 16.04 -15.05
CA LEU A 186 -5.02 14.91 -14.39
C LEU A 186 -6.41 15.30 -13.87
N ALA A 187 -6.56 16.48 -13.27
CA ALA A 187 -7.85 16.98 -12.80
C ALA A 187 -8.87 17.16 -13.94
N THR A 188 -8.41 17.66 -15.09
CA THR A 188 -9.25 17.79 -16.30
C THR A 188 -9.67 16.42 -16.83
N ASP A 189 -8.72 15.50 -16.95
CA ASP A 189 -8.99 14.15 -17.45
C ASP A 189 -9.94 13.38 -16.52
N LEU A 190 -9.79 13.52 -15.19
CA LEU A 190 -10.73 12.95 -14.21
C LEU A 190 -12.14 13.53 -14.34
N THR A 191 -12.30 14.81 -14.67
CA THR A 191 -13.63 15.40 -14.88
C THR A 191 -14.34 14.78 -16.09
N ASN A 192 -13.58 14.36 -17.10
CA ASN A 192 -14.09 13.74 -18.31
C ASN A 192 -14.20 12.21 -18.23
N LEU A 193 -13.62 11.60 -17.18
CA LEU A 193 -13.61 10.15 -17.00
C LEU A 193 -14.97 9.65 -16.52
N ASN A 194 -15.76 9.13 -17.45
CA ASN A 194 -17.09 8.62 -17.19
C ASN A 194 -17.20 7.16 -17.58
N TYR A 195 -17.97 6.43 -16.78
CA TYR A 195 -18.37 5.06 -17.06
C TYR A 195 -19.18 5.00 -18.36
N LYS A 196 -18.86 4.05 -19.25
CA LYS A 196 -19.59 3.83 -20.52
C LYS A 196 -20.33 2.48 -20.49
N PRO A 197 -21.56 2.42 -21.03
CA PRO A 197 -22.23 1.14 -21.26
C PRO A 197 -21.39 0.22 -22.16
N TRP A 198 -21.51 -1.08 -21.93
CA TRP A 198 -20.85 -2.13 -22.70
C TRP A 198 -21.84 -3.23 -23.09
N HIS A 199 -21.45 -4.13 -23.99
CA HIS A 199 -22.35 -5.17 -24.53
C HIS A 199 -22.03 -6.58 -24.06
N GLU A 200 -20.78 -6.86 -23.70
CA GLU A 200 -20.34 -8.16 -23.23
C GLU A 200 -21.06 -8.60 -21.93
N PRO A 201 -21.25 -9.91 -21.69
CA PRO A 201 -21.87 -10.39 -20.46
C PRO A 201 -21.05 -10.00 -19.22
N GLY A 202 -21.70 -9.89 -18.07
CA GLY A 202 -20.99 -9.46 -16.87
C GLY A 202 -21.87 -9.02 -15.71
N CYS A 203 -21.26 -8.37 -14.73
CA CYS A 203 -21.98 -7.79 -13.61
C CYS A 203 -21.34 -6.51 -13.06
N VAL A 204 -22.19 -5.68 -12.45
CA VAL A 204 -21.79 -4.59 -11.56
C VAL A 204 -22.11 -4.98 -10.13
N ILE A 205 -21.08 -5.11 -9.31
CA ILE A 205 -21.20 -5.32 -7.86
C ILE A 205 -21.13 -3.97 -7.17
N THR A 206 -22.14 -3.67 -6.36
CA THR A 206 -22.15 -2.50 -5.48
C THR A 206 -22.17 -2.96 -4.04
N THR A 207 -21.58 -2.17 -3.15
CA THR A 207 -21.50 -2.44 -1.72
C THR A 207 -22.15 -1.30 -0.94
N GLY A 208 -22.71 -1.62 0.22
CA GLY A 208 -23.31 -0.60 1.05
C GLY A 208 -23.82 -1.16 2.38
N THR A 209 -24.01 -0.26 3.33
CA THR A 209 -24.50 -0.62 4.68
C THR A 209 -26.03 -0.62 4.77
N THR A 210 -26.70 -0.06 3.76
CA THR A 210 -28.15 -0.02 3.52
C THR A 210 -28.45 -0.62 2.15
N LYS A 211 -29.69 -1.07 1.89
CA LYS A 211 -30.12 -1.46 0.53
C LYS A 211 -29.78 -0.31 -0.43
N ALA A 212 -28.94 -0.57 -1.43
CA ALA A 212 -28.64 0.41 -2.47
C ALA A 212 -29.93 0.67 -3.27
N THR A 213 -30.25 1.94 -3.50
CA THR A 213 -31.11 2.33 -4.62
C THR A 213 -30.31 2.02 -5.88
N THR A 214 -30.77 1.04 -6.66
CA THR A 214 -30.25 0.80 -8.01
C THR A 214 -30.38 2.09 -8.80
N SER A 215 -29.29 2.80 -9.08
CA SER A 215 -29.26 3.63 -10.28
C SER A 215 -29.26 2.64 -11.45
N GLN A 216 -30.38 2.54 -12.15
CA GLN A 216 -30.44 1.85 -13.44
C GLN A 216 -29.33 2.45 -14.32
N ASN A 217 -28.29 1.67 -14.61
CA ASN A 217 -27.37 2.00 -15.68
C ASN A 217 -27.88 1.31 -16.95
N ASP A 218 -27.76 1.99 -18.09
CA ASP A 218 -28.21 1.56 -19.43
C ASP A 218 -27.37 0.41 -20.02
N THR A 219 -26.93 -0.55 -19.21
CA THR A 219 -26.08 -1.68 -19.64
C THR A 219 -26.92 -2.96 -19.64
N PRO A 220 -27.67 -3.24 -20.73
CA PRO A 220 -28.73 -4.25 -20.75
C PRO A 220 -28.25 -5.67 -20.44
N ASN A 221 -26.96 -5.97 -20.66
CA ASN A 221 -26.38 -7.30 -20.47
C ASN A 221 -25.62 -7.48 -19.14
N ALA A 222 -25.63 -6.47 -18.26
CA ALA A 222 -24.96 -6.53 -16.97
C ALA A 222 -25.94 -6.86 -15.82
N ALA A 223 -25.64 -7.89 -15.05
CA ALA A 223 -26.34 -8.13 -13.79
C ALA A 223 -25.91 -7.10 -12.73
N HIS A 224 -26.85 -6.63 -11.92
CA HIS A 224 -26.57 -5.73 -10.80
C HIS A 224 -26.67 -6.49 -9.47
N ILE A 225 -25.55 -6.58 -8.74
CA ILE A 225 -25.45 -7.39 -7.53
C ILE A 225 -25.11 -6.48 -6.33
N PRO A 226 -26.10 -6.15 -5.47
CA PRO A 226 -25.83 -5.40 -4.25
C PRO A 226 -25.34 -6.34 -3.13
N LEU A 227 -24.22 -6.00 -2.51
CA LEU A 227 -23.65 -6.68 -1.35
C LEU A 227 -23.63 -5.78 -0.12
N ARG A 228 -23.79 -6.39 1.06
CA ARG A 228 -23.74 -5.66 2.33
C ARG A 228 -22.33 -5.71 2.92
N LEU A 229 -21.46 -4.83 2.45
CA LEU A 229 -20.08 -4.70 2.91
C LEU A 229 -19.78 -3.23 3.27
N PRO A 230 -18.87 -2.96 4.22
CA PRO A 230 -18.37 -1.61 4.44
C PRO A 230 -17.56 -1.14 3.22
N ALA A 231 -17.34 0.18 3.12
CA ALA A 231 -16.46 0.77 2.12
C ALA A 231 -14.99 0.40 2.42
N PHE A 232 -14.63 -0.85 2.12
CA PHE A 232 -13.34 -1.46 2.49
C PHE A 232 -12.15 -0.75 1.84
N TRP A 233 -12.34 -0.10 0.70
CA TRP A 233 -11.32 0.75 0.05
C TRP A 233 -10.94 1.98 0.87
N ASN A 234 -11.71 2.33 1.92
CA ASN A 234 -11.39 3.38 2.89
C ASN A 234 -11.05 2.81 4.28
N ALA A 235 -11.03 1.49 4.45
CA ALA A 235 -10.77 0.85 5.73
C ALA A 235 -9.28 0.85 6.06
N VAL A 236 -8.97 1.03 7.33
CA VAL A 236 -7.63 0.80 7.88
C VAL A 236 -7.65 -0.60 8.51
N GLY A 237 -6.86 -1.51 7.96
CA GLY A 237 -6.78 -2.91 8.42
C GLY A 237 -7.64 -3.88 7.61
N HIS A 238 -7.72 -5.12 8.11
CA HIS A 238 -8.39 -6.21 7.41
C HIS A 238 -9.92 -6.06 7.46
N VAL A 239 -10.56 -6.26 6.30
CA VAL A 239 -12.00 -6.42 6.15
C VAL A 239 -12.22 -7.81 5.57
N ASP A 240 -13.09 -8.61 6.19
CA ASP A 240 -13.49 -9.89 5.62
C ASP A 240 -14.29 -9.65 4.33
N LEU A 241 -13.70 -10.05 3.21
CA LEU A 241 -14.25 -9.92 1.86
C LEU A 241 -14.58 -11.28 1.24
N SER A 242 -14.70 -12.35 2.04
CA SER A 242 -15.07 -13.69 1.58
C SER A 242 -16.35 -13.70 0.75
N LEU A 243 -17.39 -12.96 1.18
CA LEU A 243 -18.65 -12.81 0.44
C LEU A 243 -18.45 -12.15 -0.93
N LEU A 244 -17.56 -11.16 -1.03
CA LEU A 244 -17.26 -10.51 -2.30
C LEU A 244 -16.49 -11.48 -3.22
N THR A 245 -15.51 -12.19 -2.68
CA THR A 245 -14.74 -13.20 -3.40
C THR A 245 -15.65 -14.29 -3.98
N SER A 246 -16.49 -14.91 -3.16
CA SER A 246 -17.40 -15.98 -3.63
C SER A 246 -18.37 -15.46 -4.70
N THR A 247 -18.97 -14.29 -4.48
CA THR A 247 -19.90 -13.68 -5.45
C THR A 247 -19.23 -13.37 -6.78
N LEU A 248 -17.99 -12.86 -6.76
CA LEU A 248 -17.21 -12.60 -7.97
C LEU A 248 -16.87 -13.89 -8.70
N THR A 249 -16.39 -14.90 -7.98
CA THR A 249 -16.06 -16.21 -8.54
C THR A 249 -17.28 -16.82 -9.24
N ASP A 250 -18.44 -16.86 -8.58
CA ASP A 250 -19.69 -17.35 -9.16
C ASP A 250 -20.11 -16.56 -10.41
N SER A 251 -19.96 -15.24 -10.36
CA SER A 251 -20.25 -14.36 -11.50
C SER A 251 -19.32 -14.63 -12.67
N ILE A 252 -18.02 -14.85 -12.42
CA ILE A 252 -17.05 -15.21 -13.45
C ILE A 252 -17.42 -16.54 -14.09
N PHE A 253 -17.74 -17.57 -13.30
CA PHE A 253 -18.16 -18.86 -13.83
C PHE A 253 -19.42 -18.77 -14.69
N LYS A 254 -20.37 -17.92 -14.31
CA LYS A 254 -21.63 -17.71 -15.01
C LYS A 254 -21.48 -16.93 -16.33
N TYR A 255 -20.72 -15.83 -16.32
CA TYR A 255 -20.68 -14.88 -17.44
C TYR A 255 -19.46 -15.01 -18.34
N HIS A 256 -18.41 -15.69 -17.89
CA HIS A 256 -17.22 -15.97 -18.67
C HIS A 256 -17.07 -17.49 -18.80
N PRO A 257 -17.64 -18.14 -19.84
CA PRO A 257 -17.59 -19.59 -19.97
C PRO A 257 -16.17 -20.11 -20.23
N ALA A 258 -15.90 -21.34 -19.78
CA ALA A 258 -14.63 -22.02 -20.02
C ALA A 258 -14.45 -22.36 -21.50
N THR A 259 -13.21 -22.40 -21.96
CA THR A 259 -12.90 -23.11 -23.21
C THR A 259 -13.00 -24.63 -23.03
N THR A 260 -13.36 -25.32 -24.11
CA THR A 260 -13.59 -26.78 -24.10
C THR A 260 -12.31 -27.60 -24.08
N THR A 261 -11.16 -27.02 -24.48
CA THR A 261 -9.89 -27.73 -24.56
C THR A 261 -8.75 -26.91 -23.93
N PRO A 262 -8.48 -27.09 -22.63
CA PRO A 262 -7.40 -26.38 -21.94
C PRO A 262 -6.03 -26.74 -22.55
N LYS A 263 -5.21 -25.74 -22.83
CA LYS A 263 -3.83 -25.95 -23.32
C LYS A 263 -2.83 -25.71 -22.19
N PRO A 264 -1.70 -26.47 -22.14
CA PRO A 264 -0.60 -26.15 -21.25
C PRO A 264 -0.10 -24.72 -21.49
N LEU A 265 0.13 -23.98 -20.41
CA LEU A 265 0.70 -22.64 -20.45
C LEU A 265 2.18 -22.69 -20.08
N SER A 266 3.02 -22.07 -20.92
CA SER A 266 4.43 -21.86 -20.57
C SER A 266 4.57 -20.58 -19.73
N PRO A 267 5.35 -20.60 -18.64
CA PRO A 267 5.60 -19.41 -17.86
C PRO A 267 6.32 -18.33 -18.70
N PRO A 268 6.02 -17.05 -18.48
CA PRO A 268 6.78 -15.98 -19.11
C PRO A 268 8.24 -16.01 -18.67
N PRO A 269 9.17 -15.42 -19.45
CA PRO A 269 10.57 -15.39 -19.07
C PRO A 269 10.75 -14.68 -17.71
N PRO A 270 11.76 -15.07 -16.91
CA PRO A 270 12.09 -14.38 -15.68
C PRO A 270 12.37 -12.89 -15.93
N ILE A 271 12.01 -12.04 -14.97
CA ILE A 271 12.36 -10.62 -15.03
C ILE A 271 13.88 -10.49 -14.93
N VAL A 272 14.48 -9.85 -15.93
CA VAL A 272 15.87 -9.39 -15.85
C VAL A 272 15.89 -8.13 -14.98
N ALA A 273 16.95 -7.96 -14.17
CA ALA A 273 17.11 -6.76 -13.35
C ALA A 273 16.95 -5.49 -14.21
N THR A 274 16.11 -4.55 -13.72
CA THR A 274 15.82 -3.31 -14.45
C THR A 274 16.17 -2.08 -13.58
N PRO A 275 16.34 -0.90 -14.19
CA PRO A 275 16.60 0.33 -13.44
C PRO A 275 15.50 0.72 -12.45
N ILE A 276 14.28 0.22 -12.61
CA ILE A 276 13.15 0.45 -11.68
C ILE A 276 13.11 -0.56 -10.52
N GLY A 277 14.09 -1.46 -10.46
CA GLY A 277 14.21 -2.58 -9.54
C GLY A 277 13.66 -3.90 -10.09
N SER A 278 13.64 -4.91 -9.23
CA SER A 278 13.21 -6.27 -9.57
C SER A 278 12.46 -6.91 -8.41
N PRO A 279 11.34 -7.59 -8.67
CA PRO A 279 10.65 -8.36 -7.65
C PRO A 279 11.48 -9.57 -7.24
N LEU A 280 11.33 -9.98 -5.99
CA LEU A 280 12.07 -11.07 -5.37
C LEU A 280 11.13 -11.87 -4.46
N ALA A 281 11.34 -13.18 -4.40
CA ALA A 281 10.70 -14.06 -3.44
C ALA A 281 11.76 -14.62 -2.49
N ILE A 282 11.67 -14.26 -1.20
CA ILE A 282 12.58 -14.77 -0.17
C ILE A 282 11.89 -15.94 0.53
N THR A 283 12.58 -17.08 0.62
CA THR A 283 12.07 -18.26 1.31
C THR A 283 12.26 -18.08 2.82
N ALA A 284 11.17 -18.17 3.58
CA ALA A 284 11.17 -18.10 5.04
C ALA A 284 10.51 -19.35 5.65
N PRO A 285 10.73 -19.64 6.94
CA PRO A 285 10.14 -20.81 7.61
C PRO A 285 8.61 -20.88 7.50
N ASN A 286 7.94 -19.72 7.56
CA ASN A 286 6.48 -19.61 7.56
C ASN A 286 5.89 -19.36 6.17
N GLY A 287 6.70 -19.41 5.11
CA GLY A 287 6.26 -19.20 3.74
C GLY A 287 7.17 -18.28 2.95
N THR A 288 6.62 -17.70 1.88
CA THR A 288 7.38 -16.81 1.00
C THR A 288 7.13 -15.36 1.37
N ILE A 289 8.22 -14.61 1.52
CA ILE A 289 8.22 -13.16 1.68
C ILE A 289 8.35 -12.56 0.28
N SER A 290 7.34 -11.81 -0.15
CA SER A 290 7.40 -11.01 -1.36
C SER A 290 8.23 -9.76 -1.10
N ALA A 291 9.17 -9.48 -2.00
CA ALA A 291 10.09 -8.38 -1.87
C ALA A 291 10.33 -7.68 -3.21
N TRP A 292 10.93 -6.50 -3.12
CA TRP A 292 11.41 -5.72 -4.25
C TRP A 292 12.81 -5.22 -3.95
N LEU A 293 13.74 -5.47 -4.88
CA LEU A 293 15.11 -5.02 -4.81
C LEU A 293 15.28 -3.82 -5.75
N ASP A 294 15.68 -2.68 -5.21
CA ASP A 294 16.11 -1.52 -5.98
C ASP A 294 17.65 -1.52 -5.99
N PRO A 295 18.30 -2.01 -7.07
CA PRO A 295 19.75 -2.10 -7.15
C PRO A 295 20.37 -0.74 -7.48
N PRO A 296 21.53 -0.40 -6.91
CA PRO A 296 22.26 0.76 -7.37
C PRO A 296 22.82 0.53 -8.78
N PRO A 297 23.16 1.59 -9.53
CA PRO A 297 23.86 1.47 -10.81
C PRO A 297 25.24 0.81 -10.72
N THR A 298 25.84 0.79 -9.52
CA THR A 298 27.16 0.20 -9.26
C THR A 298 27.03 -1.26 -8.86
N THR A 299 28.04 -2.07 -9.18
CA THR A 299 28.11 -3.49 -8.77
C THR A 299 28.33 -3.66 -7.27
N THR A 300 28.87 -2.63 -6.62
CA THR A 300 29.21 -2.62 -5.20
C THR A 300 28.42 -1.52 -4.51
N PRO A 301 27.43 -1.86 -3.66
CA PRO A 301 26.62 -0.88 -2.96
C PRO A 301 27.37 -0.27 -1.79
N GLN A 302 27.22 1.04 -1.56
CA GLN A 302 27.84 1.76 -0.43
C GLN A 302 27.20 1.44 0.92
N ALA A 303 25.97 0.94 0.90
CA ALA A 303 25.20 0.51 2.06
C ALA A 303 24.05 -0.39 1.59
N ARG A 304 23.44 -1.10 2.54
CA ARG A 304 22.26 -1.95 2.33
C ARG A 304 21.15 -1.46 3.25
N ILE A 305 19.97 -1.22 2.68
CA ILE A 305 18.80 -0.76 3.42
C ILE A 305 17.70 -1.82 3.31
N LEU A 306 17.11 -2.18 4.46
CA LEU A 306 15.87 -2.93 4.53
C LEU A 306 14.71 -2.00 4.93
N PHE A 307 13.64 -2.00 4.15
CA PHE A 307 12.41 -1.25 4.44
C PHE A 307 11.35 -2.15 5.09
N VAL A 308 10.80 -1.70 6.22
CA VAL A 308 9.82 -2.42 7.04
C VAL A 308 8.56 -1.58 7.24
N HIS A 309 7.45 -2.00 6.64
CA HIS A 309 6.20 -1.23 6.67
C HIS A 309 5.41 -1.43 7.98
N GLY A 310 4.43 -0.55 8.22
CA GLY A 310 3.51 -0.65 9.37
C GLY A 310 2.38 -1.67 9.16
N TRP A 311 1.59 -1.90 10.21
CA TRP A 311 0.62 -3.01 10.32
C TRP A 311 -0.28 -3.22 9.11
N SER A 312 -0.89 -2.16 8.57
CA SER A 312 -1.82 -2.23 7.43
C SER A 312 -1.18 -1.82 6.09
N GLY A 313 0.15 -1.77 6.03
CA GLY A 313 0.90 -1.33 4.86
C GLY A 313 1.30 -2.47 3.93
N ASP A 314 2.04 -2.09 2.90
CA ASP A 314 2.78 -2.97 1.99
C ASP A 314 4.18 -2.35 1.75
N ARG A 315 5.03 -3.05 1.01
CA ARG A 315 6.41 -2.66 0.67
C ARG A 315 6.56 -1.36 -0.10
N THR A 316 5.46 -0.79 -0.61
CA THR A 316 5.47 0.50 -1.30
C THR A 316 5.43 1.67 -0.31
N GLY A 317 5.04 1.42 0.95
CA GLY A 317 4.92 2.43 2.00
C GLY A 317 3.71 3.36 1.81
N PRO A 318 3.45 4.27 2.77
CA PRO A 318 2.38 5.26 2.63
C PRO A 318 2.57 6.07 1.35
N HIS A 319 1.51 6.25 0.54
CA HIS A 319 1.55 7.00 -0.71
C HIS A 319 2.80 6.75 -1.59
N ARG A 320 3.26 5.49 -1.66
CA ARG A 320 4.42 5.04 -2.47
C ARG A 320 5.80 5.52 -1.96
N MET A 321 5.85 6.11 -0.77
CA MET A 321 7.07 6.73 -0.22
C MET A 321 8.27 5.78 -0.10
N PHE A 322 8.08 4.50 0.26
CA PHE A 322 9.22 3.55 0.31
C PHE A 322 9.76 3.26 -1.10
N THR A 323 8.89 3.20 -2.10
CA THR A 323 9.33 3.04 -3.49
C THR A 323 10.12 4.26 -3.96
N THR A 324 9.58 5.46 -3.71
CA THR A 324 10.26 6.72 -4.03
C THR A 324 11.63 6.80 -3.36
N PHE A 325 11.68 6.50 -2.05
CA PHE A 325 12.91 6.62 -1.28
C PHE A 325 13.94 5.54 -1.64
N GLY A 326 13.52 4.28 -1.77
CA GLY A 326 14.40 3.18 -2.19
C GLY A 326 15.07 3.44 -3.54
N ARG A 327 14.32 3.98 -4.51
CA ARG A 327 14.86 4.39 -5.82
C ARG A 327 15.80 5.58 -5.73
N GLN A 328 15.48 6.58 -4.91
CA GLN A 328 16.37 7.73 -4.68
C GLN A 328 17.69 7.27 -4.05
N LEU A 329 17.66 6.34 -3.10
CA LEU A 329 18.83 5.77 -2.45
C LEU A 329 19.65 4.89 -3.41
N ALA A 330 18.98 4.10 -4.25
CA ALA A 330 19.63 3.32 -5.31
C ALA A 330 20.43 4.21 -6.27
N GLN A 331 19.88 5.35 -6.69
CA GLN A 331 20.61 6.34 -7.50
C GLN A 331 21.83 6.94 -6.79
N GLN A 332 21.86 6.92 -5.44
CA GLN A 332 23.00 7.36 -4.63
C GLN A 332 23.99 6.22 -4.32
N GLY A 333 23.81 5.04 -4.93
CA GLY A 333 24.70 3.90 -4.75
C GLY A 333 24.34 3.00 -3.55
N ILE A 334 23.12 3.11 -3.00
CA ILE A 334 22.68 2.34 -1.83
C ILE A 334 21.67 1.26 -2.27
N LEU A 335 21.95 -0.01 -1.95
CA LEU A 335 21.04 -1.11 -2.23
C LEU A 335 19.83 -1.05 -1.30
N SER A 336 18.62 -1.10 -1.86
CA SER A 336 17.39 -1.06 -1.07
C SER A 336 16.54 -2.31 -1.30
N LEU A 337 16.22 -3.02 -0.22
CA LEU A 337 15.29 -4.15 -0.21
C LEU A 337 14.02 -3.74 0.51
N ARG A 338 12.88 -3.89 -0.16
CA ARG A 338 11.55 -3.58 0.38
C ARG A 338 10.74 -4.86 0.47
N ILE A 339 10.24 -5.20 1.66
CA ILE A 339 9.54 -6.47 1.89
C ILE A 339 8.07 -6.23 2.24
N ASP A 340 7.20 -7.14 1.80
CA ASP A 340 5.88 -7.31 2.38
C ASP A 340 6.00 -8.26 3.57
N LEU A 341 5.48 -7.86 4.72
CA LEU A 341 5.47 -8.70 5.91
C LEU A 341 4.35 -9.77 5.83
N SER A 342 4.50 -10.88 6.55
CA SER A 342 3.51 -11.96 6.57
C SER A 342 2.09 -11.46 6.87
N GLY A 343 1.11 -11.98 6.12
CA GLY A 343 -0.29 -11.57 6.18
C GLY A 343 -0.57 -10.17 5.63
N ARG A 344 0.42 -9.51 5.02
CA ARG A 344 0.34 -8.18 4.40
C ARG A 344 0.91 -8.21 2.98
N GLY A 345 0.55 -7.20 2.18
CA GLY A 345 0.91 -7.13 0.77
C GLY A 345 0.71 -8.46 0.02
N GLU A 346 1.74 -8.88 -0.70
CA GLU A 346 1.80 -10.12 -1.50
C GLU A 346 2.40 -11.34 -0.75
N SER A 347 2.88 -11.14 0.48
CA SER A 347 3.52 -12.22 1.26
C SER A 347 2.51 -13.28 1.73
N LYS A 348 3.01 -14.48 2.03
CA LYS A 348 2.19 -15.54 2.63
C LYS A 348 1.70 -15.15 4.04
N GLY A 349 0.82 -15.97 4.61
CA GLY A 349 0.24 -15.76 5.93
C GLY A 349 -1.20 -15.25 5.89
N ASP A 350 -1.95 -15.52 6.95
CA ASP A 350 -3.33 -15.07 7.14
C ASP A 350 -3.35 -13.67 7.79
N PRO A 351 -3.94 -12.65 7.14
CA PRO A 351 -4.11 -11.32 7.70
C PRO A 351 -4.72 -11.25 9.11
N ASN A 352 -5.52 -12.25 9.49
CA ASN A 352 -6.26 -12.31 10.76
C ASN A 352 -5.43 -12.88 11.92
N THR A 353 -4.42 -13.70 11.63
CA THR A 353 -3.61 -14.38 12.66
C THR A 353 -2.16 -13.90 12.68
N ALA A 354 -1.72 -13.11 11.68
CA ALA A 354 -0.37 -12.57 11.64
C ALA A 354 -0.07 -11.70 12.87
N THR A 355 1.12 -11.88 13.45
CA THR A 355 1.58 -11.20 14.67
C THR A 355 2.83 -10.37 14.41
N ILE A 356 3.17 -9.47 15.35
CA ILE A 356 4.46 -8.75 15.32
C ILE A 356 5.65 -9.73 15.36
N ALA A 357 5.52 -10.86 16.05
CA ALA A 357 6.57 -11.89 16.09
C ALA A 357 6.81 -12.51 14.71
N ASP A 358 5.76 -12.82 13.96
CA ASP A 358 5.88 -13.31 12.57
C ASP A 358 6.59 -12.27 11.70
N MET A 359 6.19 -11.00 11.81
CA MET A 359 6.80 -9.90 11.06
C MET A 359 8.27 -9.68 11.45
N THR A 360 8.64 -9.90 12.72
CA THR A 360 10.03 -9.87 13.17
C THR A 360 10.83 -11.03 12.58
N ALA A 361 10.28 -12.25 12.54
CA ALA A 361 10.94 -13.39 11.90
C ALA A 361 11.16 -13.16 10.40
N ASP A 362 10.20 -12.54 9.70
CA ASP A 362 10.36 -12.15 8.30
C ASP A 362 11.47 -11.11 8.11
N THR A 363 11.52 -10.13 9.01
CA THR A 363 12.54 -9.07 8.97
C THR A 363 13.94 -9.65 9.20
N VAL A 364 14.09 -10.57 10.16
CA VAL A 364 15.35 -11.30 10.38
C VAL A 364 15.74 -12.10 9.14
N THR A 365 14.78 -12.83 8.55
CA THR A 365 15.01 -13.61 7.30
C THR A 365 15.45 -12.70 6.14
N ALA A 366 14.86 -11.52 6.00
CA ALA A 366 15.25 -10.55 4.98
C ALA A 366 16.64 -9.95 5.23
N LEU A 367 17.02 -9.71 6.50
CA LEU A 367 18.38 -9.31 6.87
C LEU A 367 19.39 -10.41 6.52
N ASP A 368 19.07 -11.68 6.85
CA ASP A 368 19.90 -12.83 6.48
C ASP A 368 20.06 -12.97 4.97
N TRP A 369 18.98 -12.75 4.22
CA TRP A 369 19.04 -12.74 2.77
C TRP A 369 20.01 -11.67 2.24
N LEU A 370 19.94 -10.43 2.77
CA LEU A 370 20.88 -9.36 2.42
C LEU A 370 22.33 -9.70 2.77
N ARG A 371 22.57 -10.35 3.92
CA ARG A 371 23.91 -10.81 4.32
C ARG A 371 24.46 -11.84 3.35
N GLN A 372 23.62 -12.80 2.96
CA GLN A 372 24.03 -13.92 2.09
C GLN A 372 24.28 -13.49 0.65
N HIS A 373 23.42 -12.63 0.09
CA HIS A 373 23.45 -12.28 -1.34
C HIS A 373 24.27 -11.02 -1.62
N HIS A 374 24.50 -10.19 -0.59
CA HIS A 374 25.38 -9.03 -0.67
C HIS A 374 26.36 -9.03 0.51
N PRO A 375 27.25 -10.06 0.59
CA PRO A 375 28.21 -10.20 1.68
C PRO A 375 29.23 -9.07 1.64
N HIS A 376 29.12 -8.16 2.61
CA HIS A 376 30.00 -7.02 2.93
C HIS A 376 30.38 -6.06 1.80
N HIS A 377 29.68 -4.92 1.74
CA HIS A 377 30.11 -3.71 0.99
C HIS A 377 29.73 -2.36 1.65
N GLY A 378 29.25 -2.36 2.90
CA GLY A 378 28.89 -1.13 3.62
C GLY A 378 27.85 -1.39 4.73
N PRO A 379 27.44 -0.34 5.46
CA PRO A 379 26.56 -0.49 6.61
C PRO A 379 25.20 -1.09 6.24
N LEU A 380 24.63 -1.86 7.17
CA LEU A 380 23.30 -2.44 7.10
C LEU A 380 22.32 -1.59 7.94
N ILE A 381 21.34 -1.00 7.28
CA ILE A 381 20.44 -0.01 7.87
C ILE A 381 18.99 -0.50 7.71
N VAL A 382 18.15 -0.29 8.71
CA VAL A 382 16.71 -0.57 8.61
C VAL A 382 15.92 0.74 8.64
N VAL A 383 15.08 0.96 7.64
CA VAL A 383 14.11 2.06 7.59
C VAL A 383 12.74 1.48 7.89
N ALA A 384 12.04 2.01 8.88
CA ALA A 384 10.74 1.48 9.29
C ALA A 384 9.73 2.57 9.64
N ILE A 385 8.44 2.22 9.60
CA ILE A 385 7.36 3.15 9.96
C ILE A 385 6.31 2.51 10.88
N CYS A 386 5.74 3.29 11.81
CA CYS A 386 4.63 2.89 12.67
C CYS A 386 4.98 1.62 13.49
N SER A 387 4.15 0.57 13.45
CA SER A 387 4.40 -0.72 14.09
C SER A 387 5.62 -1.44 13.48
N GLY A 388 5.99 -1.12 12.23
CA GLY A 388 7.22 -1.60 11.61
C GLY A 388 8.47 -1.17 12.39
N CYS A 389 8.40 -0.06 13.14
CA CYS A 389 9.49 0.36 14.02
C CYS A 389 9.70 -0.62 15.19
N LYS A 390 8.61 -1.18 15.74
CA LYS A 390 8.71 -2.23 16.77
C LYS A 390 9.32 -3.51 16.19
N VAL A 391 8.91 -3.87 14.96
CA VAL A 391 9.45 -5.01 14.22
C VAL A 391 10.96 -4.82 14.00
N ALA A 392 11.39 -3.63 13.55
CA ALA A 392 12.78 -3.28 13.32
C ALA A 392 13.62 -3.29 14.61
N ILE A 393 13.12 -2.69 15.70
CA ILE A 393 13.76 -2.75 17.03
C ILE A 393 13.90 -4.20 17.51
N SER A 394 12.86 -5.02 17.33
CA SER A 394 12.86 -6.43 17.74
C SER A 394 13.85 -7.26 16.94
N ALA A 395 13.94 -7.04 15.63
CA ALA A 395 14.95 -7.69 14.78
C ALA A 395 16.38 -7.24 15.16
N ALA A 396 16.58 -5.94 15.39
CA ALA A 396 17.87 -5.36 15.76
C ALA A 396 18.35 -5.77 17.16
N ALA A 397 17.44 -6.07 18.09
CA ALA A 397 17.80 -6.60 19.39
C ALA A 397 18.59 -7.93 19.29
N GLY A 398 18.28 -8.75 18.28
CA GLY A 398 18.99 -10.00 17.99
C GLY A 398 20.12 -9.89 16.96
N ALA A 399 20.33 -8.72 16.35
CA ALA A 399 21.23 -8.53 15.21
C ALA A 399 22.24 -7.39 15.48
N SER A 400 23.38 -7.74 16.07
CA SER A 400 24.43 -6.78 16.47
C SER A 400 25.15 -6.09 15.31
N ASP A 401 24.97 -6.58 14.08
CA ASP A 401 25.57 -6.08 12.84
C ASP A 401 24.66 -5.10 12.08
N VAL A 402 23.50 -4.72 12.63
CA VAL A 402 22.70 -3.60 12.11
C VAL A 402 23.32 -2.29 12.59
N ASP A 403 23.85 -1.50 11.66
CA ASP A 403 24.58 -0.27 11.95
C ASP A 403 23.68 0.90 12.32
N ALA A 404 22.46 0.95 11.79
CA ALA A 404 21.52 2.01 12.14
C ALA A 404 20.05 1.67 11.91
N LEU A 405 19.18 2.33 12.67
CA LEU A 405 17.73 2.33 12.46
C LEU A 405 17.22 3.75 12.16
N VAL A 406 16.41 3.88 11.12
CA VAL A 406 15.67 5.08 10.75
C VAL A 406 14.18 4.82 10.96
N LEU A 407 13.62 5.39 12.01
CA LEU A 407 12.32 5.03 12.56
C LEU A 407 11.33 6.18 12.43
N TRP A 408 10.35 6.03 11.54
CA TRP A 408 9.32 7.02 11.24
C TRP A 408 8.06 6.74 12.08
N SER A 409 7.59 7.72 12.83
CA SER A 409 6.37 7.62 13.67
C SER A 409 6.34 6.36 14.54
N ALA A 410 7.47 6.06 15.20
CA ALA A 410 7.61 4.84 15.99
C ALA A 410 6.59 4.80 17.14
N GLU A 411 5.77 3.75 17.20
CA GLU A 411 4.88 3.53 18.34
C GLU A 411 5.67 3.06 19.56
N SER A 412 5.23 3.44 20.76
CA SER A 412 5.84 2.97 22.00
C SER A 412 5.55 1.47 22.21
N MET A 413 6.56 0.71 22.59
CA MET A 413 6.46 -0.73 22.91
C MET A 413 6.77 -1.01 24.38
N GLY A 414 6.24 -2.12 24.90
CA GLY A 414 6.50 -2.62 26.25
C GLY A 414 6.16 -1.59 27.33
N SER A 415 7.13 -1.40 28.23
CA SER A 415 7.14 -0.44 29.33
C SER A 415 7.29 1.02 28.88
N LEU A 416 7.61 1.29 27.61
CA LEU A 416 7.63 2.66 27.07
C LEU A 416 6.21 3.19 26.81
N ARG A 417 5.21 2.31 26.75
CA ARG A 417 3.82 2.71 26.50
C ARG A 417 3.17 3.26 27.77
N SER A 418 2.76 4.53 27.74
CA SER A 418 1.99 5.12 28.83
C SER A 418 0.49 4.82 28.71
N GLU A 419 -0.24 4.63 29.83
CA GLU A 419 -1.71 4.59 29.82
C GLU A 419 -2.33 5.86 29.21
N ALA A 420 -1.65 7.00 29.38
CA ALA A 420 -2.04 8.28 28.80
C ALA A 420 -2.01 8.28 27.26
N THR A 421 -1.23 7.41 26.61
CA THR A 421 -1.20 7.27 25.15
C THR A 421 -2.52 6.69 24.63
N GLY A 422 -3.06 5.66 25.31
CA GLY A 422 -4.37 5.09 24.98
C GLY A 422 -5.50 6.12 25.13
N ARG A 423 -5.51 6.87 26.24
CA ARG A 423 -6.49 7.94 26.48
C ARG A 423 -6.37 9.07 25.46
N ARG A 424 -5.14 9.44 25.03
CA ARG A 424 -4.90 10.44 23.97
C ARG A 424 -5.40 9.96 22.60
N LYS A 425 -5.16 8.70 22.21
CA LYS A 425 -5.73 8.11 20.98
C LYS A 425 -7.25 8.18 20.99
N THR A 426 -7.88 7.72 22.07
CA THR A 426 -9.34 7.75 22.21
C THR A 426 -9.87 9.18 22.21
N ALA A 427 -9.22 10.11 22.92
CA ALA A 427 -9.61 11.52 22.93
C ALA A 427 -9.41 12.21 21.56
N ALA A 428 -8.36 11.90 20.82
CA ALA A 428 -8.13 12.41 19.47
C ALA A 428 -9.15 11.86 18.48
N ALA A 429 -9.44 10.56 18.54
CA ALA A 429 -10.50 9.92 17.77
C ALA A 429 -11.87 10.56 18.09
N LEU A 430 -12.19 10.74 19.39
CA LEU A 430 -13.41 11.40 19.86
C LEU A 430 -13.46 12.88 19.48
N LYS A 431 -12.36 13.63 19.51
CA LYS A 431 -12.29 15.05 19.10
C LYS A 431 -12.46 15.20 17.59
N SER A 432 -11.89 14.30 16.79
CA SER A 432 -12.12 14.23 15.35
C SER A 432 -13.59 13.95 15.03
N TYR A 433 -14.25 13.16 15.89
CA TYR A 433 -15.65 12.79 15.77
C TYR A 433 -16.61 13.87 16.30
N ALA A 434 -16.29 14.52 17.42
CA ALA A 434 -17.06 15.63 17.99
C ALA A 434 -17.12 16.81 17.01
N ARG A 435 -16.03 17.11 16.29
CA ARG A 435 -16.05 18.09 15.19
C ARG A 435 -16.93 17.67 14.01
N LYS A 436 -17.07 16.36 13.74
CA LYS A 436 -18.02 15.83 12.73
C LYS A 436 -19.47 15.98 13.20
N LEU A 437 -19.73 15.85 14.50
CA LEU A 437 -21.05 16.08 15.11
C LEU A 437 -21.41 17.56 15.24
N CYS A 438 -20.46 18.50 15.33
CA CYS A 438 -20.76 19.94 15.35
C CYS A 438 -21.19 20.53 13.98
N ARG A 439 -21.34 19.70 12.93
CA ARG A 439 -21.82 20.14 11.61
C ARG A 439 -23.32 19.88 11.46
N ARG A 440 -24.07 20.91 11.06
CA ARG A 440 -25.54 20.90 10.89
C ARG A 440 -26.03 19.83 9.90
N GLU A 441 -25.22 19.51 8.89
CA GLU A 441 -25.45 18.46 7.88
C GLU A 441 -25.34 17.03 8.45
N THR A 442 -24.52 16.82 9.48
CA THR A 442 -24.40 15.53 10.18
C THR A 442 -25.65 15.27 11.02
N TRP A 443 -26.20 16.30 11.66
CA TRP A 443 -27.49 16.21 12.37
C TRP A 443 -28.66 15.93 11.43
N GLN A 444 -28.69 16.49 10.22
CA GLN A 444 -29.68 16.12 9.18
C GLN A 444 -29.58 14.63 8.79
N LYS A 445 -28.38 14.04 8.75
CA LYS A 445 -28.18 12.61 8.44
C LYS A 445 -28.50 11.67 9.62
N ILE A 446 -28.33 12.16 10.85
CA ILE A 446 -28.70 11.44 12.08
C ILE A 446 -30.23 11.45 12.27
N LEU A 447 -30.88 12.60 12.06
CA LEU A 447 -32.35 12.74 12.15
C LEU A 447 -33.11 11.98 11.04
N THR A 448 -32.45 11.63 9.95
CA THR A 448 -33.01 10.80 8.86
C THR A 448 -32.73 9.29 9.01
N GLY A 449 -32.13 8.85 10.12
CA GLY A 449 -31.92 7.43 10.44
C GLY A 449 -30.85 6.72 9.60
N ARG A 450 -29.99 7.46 8.87
CA ARG A 450 -29.02 6.89 7.91
C ARG A 450 -27.63 6.62 8.48
N VAL A 451 -27.42 6.74 9.80
CA VAL A 451 -26.15 6.41 10.46
C VAL A 451 -26.42 5.56 11.70
N ARG A 452 -25.97 4.30 11.71
CA ARG A 452 -25.99 3.43 12.89
C ARG A 452 -24.73 3.67 13.73
N SER A 453 -24.93 4.11 14.98
CA SER A 453 -23.90 4.40 15.98
C SER A 453 -23.00 3.21 16.34
N SER A 454 -23.42 1.97 16.10
CA SER A 454 -22.66 0.76 16.40
C SER A 454 -21.46 0.50 15.46
N MET A 455 -21.46 1.09 14.26
CA MET A 455 -20.31 1.03 13.33
C MET A 455 -19.20 2.01 13.73
N VAL A 456 -19.58 3.11 14.39
CA VAL A 456 -18.67 4.11 14.98
C VAL A 456 -17.93 3.50 16.17
N ALA A 457 -18.59 2.66 16.97
CA ALA A 457 -17.95 1.94 18.07
C ALA A 457 -16.94 0.89 17.59
N ARG A 458 -17.16 0.23 16.43
CA ARG A 458 -16.24 -0.79 15.89
C ARG A 458 -15.06 -0.22 15.10
N ALA A 459 -15.22 0.92 14.42
CA ALA A 459 -14.08 1.62 13.80
C ALA A 459 -13.08 2.18 14.84
N ILE A 460 -13.48 2.25 16.11
CA ILE A 460 -12.65 2.61 17.27
C ILE A 460 -11.96 1.37 17.88
N VAL A 461 -12.28 0.14 17.43
CA VAL A 461 -11.81 -1.12 18.03
C VAL A 461 -11.10 -1.98 16.97
N GLY A 462 -10.12 -1.37 16.33
CA GLY A 462 -9.08 -2.05 15.54
C GLY A 462 -7.70 -1.55 15.96
N HIS A 463 -7.54 -1.22 17.24
CA HIS A 463 -6.20 -1.01 17.79
C HIS A 463 -5.58 -2.37 18.05
N GLU A 464 -4.26 -2.48 17.85
CA GLU A 464 -3.47 -3.60 18.36
C GLU A 464 -3.75 -3.72 19.87
N THR A 465 -4.63 -4.66 20.23
CA THR A 465 -4.90 -5.01 21.62
C THR A 465 -3.83 -6.00 22.01
N ARG A 466 -2.80 -5.52 22.70
CA ARG A 466 -1.73 -6.39 23.18
C ARG A 466 -2.27 -7.36 24.24
N SER A 467 -1.90 -8.62 24.12
CA SER A 467 -1.98 -9.58 25.21
C SER A 467 -0.92 -9.27 26.29
N ALA A 468 -1.11 -9.82 27.49
CA ALA A 468 -0.09 -9.73 28.54
C ALA A 468 1.24 -10.38 28.11
N CYS A 469 1.16 -11.47 27.32
CA CYS A 469 2.34 -12.16 26.79
C CYS A 469 3.13 -11.25 25.82
N GLU A 470 2.44 -10.54 24.92
CA GLU A 470 3.08 -9.60 24.01
C GLU A 470 3.75 -8.44 24.76
N ALA A 471 3.12 -7.93 25.83
CA ALA A 471 3.73 -6.90 26.66
C ALA A 471 5.06 -7.36 27.29
N VAL A 472 5.08 -8.57 27.84
CA VAL A 472 6.29 -9.18 28.41
C VAL A 472 7.36 -9.39 27.33
N ALA A 473 6.97 -9.87 26.15
CA ALA A 473 7.89 -10.06 25.03
C ALA A 473 8.50 -8.73 24.56
N GLU A 474 7.69 -7.67 24.43
CA GLU A 474 8.18 -6.32 24.10
C GLU A 474 9.19 -5.81 25.16
N ASP A 475 8.95 -6.07 26.45
CA ASP A 475 9.89 -5.69 27.53
C ASP A 475 11.18 -6.53 27.52
N THR A 476 11.10 -7.82 27.22
CA THR A 476 12.28 -8.66 27.00
C THR A 476 13.12 -8.10 25.84
N THR A 477 12.48 -7.75 24.72
CA THR A 477 13.14 -7.12 23.58
C THR A 477 13.85 -5.84 23.98
N LEU A 478 13.18 -4.93 24.72
CA LEU A 478 13.82 -3.70 25.18
C LEU A 478 15.02 -3.99 26.08
N ASN A 479 14.94 -4.95 26.99
CA ASN A 479 16.07 -5.32 27.84
C ASN A 479 17.31 -5.79 27.05
N ILE A 480 17.11 -6.41 25.90
CA ILE A 480 18.21 -6.79 24.99
C ILE A 480 18.67 -5.55 24.20
N PHE A 481 17.72 -4.82 23.61
CA PHE A 481 17.96 -3.65 22.75
C PHE A 481 18.67 -2.49 23.46
N ARG A 482 18.68 -2.46 24.80
CA ARG A 482 19.43 -1.46 25.57
C ARG A 482 20.94 -1.43 25.26
N ASN A 483 21.46 -2.53 24.70
CA ASN A 483 22.85 -2.68 24.28
C ASN A 483 23.05 -2.49 22.77
N PHE A 484 22.06 -1.96 22.05
CA PHE A 484 22.16 -1.77 20.60
C PHE A 484 23.39 -0.91 20.26
N PRO A 485 24.33 -1.42 19.45
CA PRO A 485 25.61 -0.73 19.20
C PRO A 485 25.51 0.31 18.08
N GLY A 486 24.45 0.26 17.28
CA GLY A 486 24.24 1.15 16.14
C GLY A 486 23.64 2.50 16.52
N ARG A 487 23.36 3.30 15.49
CA ARG A 487 22.84 4.67 15.62
C ARG A 487 21.33 4.70 15.34
N LEU A 488 20.60 5.56 16.04
CA LEU A 488 19.15 5.69 15.90
C LEU A 488 18.76 7.07 15.39
N LEU A 489 17.85 7.10 14.42
CA LEU A 489 17.11 8.29 14.03
C LEU A 489 15.62 8.07 14.23
N PHE A 490 15.00 8.88 15.09
CA PHE A 490 13.55 8.95 15.21
C PHE A 490 13.00 10.19 14.52
N LEU A 491 12.04 10.00 13.62
CA LEU A 491 11.32 11.09 12.95
C LEU A 491 9.83 11.00 13.28
N PHE A 492 9.27 12.02 13.91
CA PHE A 492 7.87 12.07 14.32
C PHE A 492 7.08 13.15 13.60
N GLY A 493 5.78 12.93 13.39
CA GLY A 493 4.87 13.97 12.92
C GLY A 493 4.38 14.88 14.05
N GLY A 494 4.46 16.20 13.90
CA GLY A 494 4.04 17.16 14.93
C GLY A 494 2.54 17.16 15.24
N SER A 495 1.71 16.60 14.34
CA SER A 495 0.27 16.41 14.51
C SER A 495 -0.11 14.94 14.70
N ASP A 496 0.87 14.05 14.82
CA ASP A 496 0.64 12.66 15.17
C ASP A 496 0.26 12.57 16.67
N PRO A 497 -0.92 12.03 17.02
CA PRO A 497 -1.32 11.88 18.42
C PRO A 497 -0.38 10.98 19.24
N ASP A 498 0.36 10.08 18.59
CA ASP A 498 1.30 9.17 19.26
C ASP A 498 2.67 9.79 19.50
N ALA A 499 3.05 10.75 18.66
CA ALA A 499 4.38 11.34 18.67
C ALA A 499 4.80 11.87 20.04
N PRO A 500 4.03 12.71 20.77
CA PRO A 500 4.50 13.29 22.02
C PRO A 500 4.76 12.26 23.13
N GLY A 501 3.97 11.19 23.19
CA GLY A 501 4.18 10.13 24.19
C GLY A 501 5.37 9.25 23.82
N SER A 502 5.47 8.91 22.54
CA SER A 502 6.49 7.99 22.05
C SER A 502 7.87 8.63 21.98
N SER A 503 7.97 9.88 21.50
CA SER A 503 9.23 10.61 21.39
C SER A 503 9.93 10.75 22.74
N THR A 504 9.21 11.23 23.76
CA THR A 504 9.74 11.40 25.12
C THR A 504 10.17 10.07 25.74
N ALA A 505 9.42 8.99 25.49
CA ALA A 505 9.73 7.67 26.01
C ALA A 505 11.01 7.10 25.39
N TYR A 506 11.13 7.14 24.05
CA TYR A 506 12.34 6.68 23.35
C TYR A 506 13.56 7.56 23.65
N GLU A 507 13.40 8.88 23.73
CA GLU A 507 14.48 9.78 24.12
C GLU A 507 15.01 9.47 25.53
N SER A 508 14.10 9.29 26.48
CA SER A 508 14.46 8.92 27.86
C SER A 508 15.13 7.55 27.93
N TYR A 509 14.65 6.59 27.15
CA TYR A 509 15.23 5.26 27.05
C TYR A 509 16.65 5.29 26.48
N CYS A 510 16.87 5.95 25.33
CA CYS A 510 18.18 6.05 24.70
C CYS A 510 19.18 6.78 25.61
N ARG A 511 18.77 7.87 26.24
CA ARG A 511 19.61 8.61 27.21
C ARG A 511 20.01 7.74 28.40
N ARG A 512 19.07 6.98 28.98
CA ARG A 512 19.34 6.09 30.13
C ARG A 512 20.38 5.01 29.78
N HIS A 513 20.31 4.50 28.56
CA HIS A 513 21.15 3.38 28.11
C HIS A 513 22.34 3.81 27.24
N LYS A 514 22.56 5.12 27.06
CA LYS A 514 23.65 5.72 26.27
C LYS A 514 23.68 5.24 24.82
N ILE A 515 22.51 5.04 24.22
CA ILE A 515 22.38 4.70 22.79
C ILE A 515 22.51 5.99 21.97
N ASP A 516 23.33 5.99 20.92
CA ASP A 516 23.44 7.13 20.00
C ASP A 516 22.12 7.33 19.26
N CYS A 517 21.41 8.40 19.58
CA CYS A 517 20.06 8.64 19.14
C CYS A 517 19.86 10.11 18.79
N THR A 518 19.35 10.35 17.58
CA THR A 518 18.87 11.66 17.13
C THR A 518 17.35 11.61 16.96
N LEU A 519 16.67 12.67 17.38
CA LEU A 519 15.21 12.77 17.29
C LEU A 519 14.80 14.09 16.64
N HIS A 520 13.90 14.02 15.66
CA HIS A 520 13.29 15.18 15.04
C HIS A 520 11.77 15.07 15.00
N THR A 521 11.10 16.22 15.05
CA THR A 521 9.66 16.34 14.81
C THR A 521 9.43 17.22 13.60
N ILE A 522 8.71 16.71 12.60
CA ILE A 522 8.31 17.47 11.41
C ILE A 522 7.02 18.24 11.73
N PRO A 523 7.03 19.58 11.75
CA PRO A 523 5.88 20.37 12.14
C PRO A 523 4.63 20.03 11.33
N HIS A 524 3.51 19.90 12.02
CA HIS A 524 2.17 19.62 11.46
C HIS A 524 1.99 18.28 10.73
N ALA A 525 3.06 17.51 10.51
CA ALA A 525 2.94 16.23 9.84
C ALA A 525 2.09 15.24 10.66
N GLY A 526 1.23 14.51 9.97
CA GLY A 526 0.48 13.39 10.55
C GLY A 526 1.32 12.11 10.61
N HIS A 527 0.75 11.05 11.21
CA HIS A 527 1.42 9.77 11.46
C HIS A 527 2.07 9.12 10.23
N SER A 528 1.47 9.27 9.04
CA SER A 528 1.97 8.69 7.79
C SER A 528 2.49 9.74 6.80
N PHE A 529 2.69 10.99 7.24
CA PHE A 529 3.27 12.08 6.44
C PHE A 529 2.61 12.31 5.08
N TYR A 530 1.26 12.23 4.99
CA TYR A 530 0.48 12.45 3.77
C TYR A 530 0.50 13.91 3.27
N ASN A 531 1.65 14.35 2.78
CA ASN A 531 1.87 15.63 2.11
C ASN A 531 3.28 15.62 1.49
N THR A 532 3.44 16.14 0.29
CA THR A 532 4.73 16.12 -0.44
C THR A 532 5.82 16.94 0.25
N THR A 533 5.47 17.99 0.99
CA THR A 533 6.44 18.80 1.76
C THR A 533 6.91 18.06 3.02
N TRP A 534 5.99 17.34 3.68
CA TRP A 534 6.35 16.49 4.82
C TRP A 534 7.18 15.29 4.38
N GLU A 535 6.79 14.63 3.28
CA GLU A 535 7.57 13.57 2.64
C GLU A 535 8.98 14.07 2.33
N SER A 536 9.12 15.18 1.60
CA SER A 536 10.44 15.76 1.26
C SER A 536 11.30 16.01 2.50
N SER A 537 10.71 16.56 3.57
CA SER A 537 11.42 16.80 4.83
C SER A 537 11.87 15.49 5.50
N LEU A 538 11.00 14.48 5.51
CA LEU A 538 11.27 13.16 6.07
C LEU A 538 12.39 12.45 5.32
N LEU A 539 12.33 12.44 3.98
CA LEU A 539 13.32 11.80 3.13
C LEU A 539 14.68 12.52 3.23
N ASN A 540 14.70 13.85 3.29
CA ASN A 540 15.94 14.62 3.45
C ASN A 540 16.61 14.35 4.80
N LEU A 541 15.86 14.38 5.91
CA LEU A 541 16.41 14.06 7.24
C LEU A 541 16.94 12.62 7.30
N SER A 542 16.20 11.68 6.71
CA SER A 542 16.62 10.27 6.63
C SER A 542 17.90 10.10 5.80
N THR A 543 17.95 10.72 4.62
CA THR A 543 19.12 10.68 3.71
C THR A 543 20.35 11.27 4.38
N ASN A 544 20.22 12.42 5.03
CA ASN A 544 21.34 13.06 5.72
C ASN A 544 21.92 12.15 6.80
N PHE A 545 21.06 11.55 7.63
CA PHE A 545 21.50 10.62 8.67
C PHE A 545 22.17 9.38 8.08
N ILE A 546 21.57 8.75 7.06
CA ILE A 546 22.13 7.59 6.36
C ILE A 546 23.52 7.93 5.81
N ASN A 547 23.69 9.09 5.18
CA ASN A 547 24.99 9.53 4.65
C ASN A 547 26.04 9.68 5.75
N THR A 548 25.67 10.10 6.96
CA THR A 548 26.62 10.12 8.09
C THR A 548 27.04 8.72 8.54
N VAL A 549 26.13 7.74 8.50
CA VAL A 549 26.44 6.33 8.83
C VAL A 549 27.38 5.74 7.77
N VAL A 550 27.10 5.98 6.49
CA VAL A 550 27.96 5.56 5.37
C VAL A 550 29.35 6.18 5.47
N ALA A 551 29.44 7.48 5.76
CA ALA A 551 30.72 8.17 5.90
C ALA A 551 31.54 7.61 7.08
N ALA A 552 30.91 7.35 8.22
CA ALA A 552 31.58 6.77 9.38
C ALA A 552 32.09 5.35 9.11
N ALA A 553 31.32 4.52 8.40
CA ALA A 553 31.74 3.17 8.02
C ALA A 553 32.98 3.21 7.10
N LYS A 554 33.01 4.10 6.10
CA LYS A 554 34.17 4.26 5.21
C LYS A 554 35.43 4.71 5.95
N GLN A 555 35.30 5.58 6.94
CA GLN A 555 36.44 6.00 7.76
C GLN A 555 37.03 4.84 8.57
N LYS A 556 36.17 3.97 9.11
CA LYS A 556 36.58 2.77 9.86
C LYS A 556 37.27 1.71 9.00
N GLU A 557 36.95 1.63 7.71
CA GLU A 557 37.64 0.74 6.76
C GLU A 557 39.03 1.26 6.35
N GLN A 558 39.27 2.56 6.50
CA GLN A 558 40.54 3.22 6.14
C GLN A 558 41.53 3.35 7.30
N SER A 559 41.05 3.21 8.54
CA SER A 559 41.84 3.21 9.79
C SER A 559 42.22 1.79 10.20
#